data_AF-A0AAU1NB42-F1
#
_entry.id   AF-A0AAU1NB42-F1
#
_cell.length_a   1.000
_cell.length_b   1.000
_cell.length_c   1.000
_cell.angle_alpha   90.00
_cell.angle_beta   90.00
_cell.angle_gamma   90.00
#
_symmetry.space_group_name_H-M   'P 1'
#
loop_
_entity.id
_entity.type
_entity.pdbx_description
1 polymer ?
#
loop_
_entity_poly.entity_id
_entity_poly.type
_entity_poly.pdbx_seq_one_letter_code
_entity_poly.pdbx_strand_id
1 'polypeptide(L)'
;MLRFTFVGDSMTIGSAGELTWRYRMWQHLRAAYGDGAFEIAGPRETLYDKTANAAVSHDYADADPAFPRAHLAGWGEGWLHMAPVIEEAVALARTDVLLISLGLIDLGFYTNAEQTAQNVRRFVAGARAANSGVRMVLLPVIPNVRAETDAPFAAEVAHFNTLLAKAVADLDSGRSPLLLASVPESYDIHVDTYDGTHPNASGERKLADTFARAMRQAWGPPNARPGGLA
;
A
#
# COMPACT_ATOMS: atom_id res chain seq x y z
N MET A 1 -21.21 -2.25 -1.39
CA MET A 1 -20.08 -3.03 -0.84
C MET A 1 -18.80 -2.32 -1.25
N LEU A 2 -17.89 -2.05 -0.32
CA LEU A 2 -16.64 -1.34 -0.63
C LEU A 2 -15.58 -2.30 -1.20
N ARG A 3 -14.87 -1.88 -2.24
CA ARG A 3 -13.83 -2.68 -2.89
C ARG A 3 -12.45 -2.08 -2.62
N PHE A 4 -11.61 -2.84 -1.94
CA PHE A 4 -10.26 -2.44 -1.56
C PHE A 4 -9.24 -3.09 -2.49
N THR A 5 -8.23 -2.35 -2.92
CA THR A 5 -7.09 -2.90 -3.65
C THR A 5 -5.80 -2.53 -2.93
N PHE A 6 -5.03 -3.55 -2.57
CA PHE A 6 -3.69 -3.40 -2.03
C PHE A 6 -2.71 -3.17 -3.17
N VAL A 7 -1.96 -2.06 -3.12
CA VAL A 7 -0.97 -1.70 -4.13
C VAL A 7 0.41 -1.64 -3.51
N GLY A 8 1.41 -2.26 -4.12
CA GLY A 8 2.76 -2.11 -3.61
C GLY A 8 3.86 -2.90 -4.30
N ASP A 9 5.01 -2.91 -3.65
CA ASP A 9 6.22 -3.61 -4.09
C ASP A 9 6.37 -4.98 -3.40
N SER A 10 7.61 -5.46 -3.22
CA SER A 10 7.95 -6.71 -2.54
C SER A 10 7.37 -6.81 -1.12
N MET A 11 7.26 -5.70 -0.39
CA MET A 11 6.67 -5.68 0.96
C MET A 11 5.17 -5.94 0.95
N THR A 12 4.50 -5.72 -0.19
CA THR A 12 3.07 -5.93 -0.36
C THR A 12 2.75 -7.28 -0.98
N ILE A 13 3.46 -7.68 -2.04
CA ILE A 13 3.27 -9.01 -2.63
C ILE A 13 3.71 -10.10 -1.63
N GLY A 14 4.82 -9.93 -0.93
CA GLY A 14 5.42 -10.96 -0.07
C GLY A 14 5.99 -12.15 -0.86
N SER A 15 6.51 -13.11 -0.11
CA SER A 15 7.15 -14.33 -0.63
C SER A 15 6.34 -15.58 -0.28
N ALA A 16 6.55 -16.67 -1.02
CA ALA A 16 6.02 -17.99 -0.66
C ALA A 16 6.33 -18.33 0.81
N GLY A 17 5.33 -18.82 1.55
CA GLY A 17 5.38 -19.09 2.98
C GLY A 17 5.07 -17.88 3.87
N GLU A 18 4.65 -16.73 3.32
CA GLU A 18 4.30 -15.53 4.11
C GLU A 18 2.79 -15.24 4.11
N LEU A 19 2.34 -14.47 5.10
CA LEU A 19 0.95 -13.98 5.20
C LEU A 19 0.79 -12.59 4.56
N THR A 20 1.80 -11.73 4.72
CA THR A 20 1.85 -10.31 4.36
C THR A 20 0.96 -9.41 5.23
N TRP A 21 1.26 -8.10 5.22
CA TRP A 21 0.41 -7.11 5.89
C TRP A 21 -1.01 -7.06 5.31
N ARG A 22 -1.23 -7.53 4.07
CA ARG A 22 -2.56 -7.61 3.44
C ARG A 22 -3.51 -8.50 4.25
N TYR A 23 -3.01 -9.63 4.76
CA TYR A 23 -3.78 -10.51 5.65
C TYR A 23 -4.19 -9.79 6.94
N ARG A 24 -3.24 -9.08 7.57
CA ARG A 24 -3.50 -8.31 8.80
C ARG A 24 -4.50 -7.17 8.55
N MET A 25 -4.38 -6.50 7.41
CA MET A 25 -5.31 -5.44 7.02
C MET A 25 -6.70 -5.99 6.71
N TRP A 26 -6.80 -7.17 6.07
CA TRP A 26 -8.07 -7.86 5.88
C TRP A 26 -8.74 -8.20 7.21
N GLN A 27 -7.99 -8.61 8.24
CA GLN A 27 -8.55 -8.81 9.60
C GLN A 27 -9.15 -7.51 10.16
N HIS A 28 -8.46 -6.37 9.98
CA HIS A 28 -9.02 -5.06 10.35
C HIS A 28 -10.31 -4.73 9.60
N LEU A 29 -10.34 -4.98 8.29
CA LEU A 29 -11.54 -4.73 7.47
C LEU A 29 -12.71 -5.62 7.90
N ARG A 30 -12.46 -6.91 8.17
CA ARG A 30 -13.50 -7.81 8.73
C ARG A 30 -14.04 -7.33 10.05
N ALA A 31 -13.16 -6.95 10.97
CA ALA A 31 -13.56 -6.43 12.28
C ALA A 31 -14.36 -5.12 12.16
N ALA A 32 -14.04 -4.28 11.18
CA ALA A 32 -14.67 -2.97 11.03
C ALA A 32 -16.00 -3.03 10.25
N TYR A 33 -16.06 -3.78 9.15
CA TYR A 33 -17.19 -3.79 8.23
C TYR A 33 -18.10 -5.02 8.38
N GLY A 34 -17.58 -6.12 8.94
CA GLY A 34 -18.22 -7.43 8.90
C GLY A 34 -18.03 -8.15 7.56
N ASP A 35 -18.30 -9.45 7.56
CA ASP A 35 -18.17 -10.29 6.38
C ASP A 35 -19.24 -9.93 5.33
N GLY A 36 -18.85 -9.87 4.05
CA GLY A 36 -19.74 -9.52 2.92
C GLY A 36 -20.05 -8.02 2.73
N ALA A 37 -19.58 -7.15 3.62
CA ALA A 37 -19.74 -5.69 3.49
C ALA A 37 -18.60 -5.01 2.70
N PHE A 38 -17.50 -5.73 2.47
CA PHE A 38 -16.37 -5.32 1.65
C PHE A 38 -15.80 -6.48 0.83
N GLU A 39 -14.99 -6.15 -0.16
CA GLU A 39 -14.24 -7.10 -1.00
C GLU A 39 -12.79 -6.61 -1.17
N ILE A 40 -11.84 -7.54 -1.20
CA ILE A 40 -10.49 -7.27 -1.69
C ILE A 40 -10.45 -7.65 -3.17
N ALA A 41 -10.05 -6.71 -4.03
CA ALA A 41 -10.00 -6.88 -5.47
C ALA A 41 -8.66 -6.42 -6.04
N GLY A 42 -8.25 -7.01 -7.15
CA GLY A 42 -7.00 -6.70 -7.82
C GLY A 42 -6.69 -7.72 -8.91
N PRO A 43 -5.81 -7.40 -9.86
CA PRO A 43 -5.53 -8.26 -11.02
C PRO A 43 -4.59 -9.43 -10.73
N ARG A 44 -3.98 -9.53 -9.54
CA ARG A 44 -2.96 -10.53 -9.20
C ARG A 44 -3.31 -11.26 -7.90
N GLU A 45 -2.88 -12.52 -7.75
CA GLU A 45 -3.20 -13.36 -6.58
C GLU A 45 -2.01 -14.18 -6.03
N THR A 46 -0.85 -14.08 -6.69
CA THR A 46 0.33 -14.90 -6.41
C THR A 46 1.33 -14.18 -5.51
N LEU A 47 2.04 -14.95 -4.71
CA LEU A 47 3.25 -14.56 -3.99
C LEU A 47 4.49 -14.71 -4.87
N TYR A 48 5.57 -14.03 -4.48
CA TYR A 48 6.87 -14.24 -5.10
C TYR A 48 7.52 -15.54 -4.63
N ASP A 49 7.88 -16.40 -5.57
CA ASP A 49 8.69 -17.59 -5.29
C ASP A 49 10.17 -17.24 -5.52
N LYS A 50 10.95 -17.22 -4.43
CA LYS A 50 12.39 -16.91 -4.47
C LYS A 50 13.20 -17.99 -5.22
N THR A 51 12.72 -19.24 -5.26
CA THR A 51 13.36 -20.35 -5.97
C THR A 51 13.09 -20.26 -7.46
N ALA A 52 11.83 -20.02 -7.84
CA ALA A 52 11.45 -19.85 -9.25
C ALA A 52 11.82 -18.46 -9.81
N ASN A 53 12.16 -17.52 -8.93
CA ASN A 53 12.43 -16.12 -9.24
C ASN A 53 11.29 -15.46 -10.04
N ALA A 54 10.05 -15.73 -9.62
CA ALA A 54 8.85 -15.27 -10.30
C ALA A 54 7.64 -15.19 -9.34
N ALA A 55 6.66 -14.35 -9.66
CA ALA A 55 5.38 -14.27 -8.94
C ALA A 55 4.43 -15.40 -9.40
N VAL A 56 4.68 -16.62 -8.94
CA VAL A 56 3.95 -17.83 -9.38
C VAL A 56 3.41 -18.67 -8.22
N SER A 57 3.72 -18.32 -6.97
CA SER A 57 3.35 -19.14 -5.83
C SER A 57 1.96 -18.79 -5.29
N HIS A 58 1.23 -19.79 -4.84
CA HIS A 58 0.01 -19.64 -4.05
C HIS A 58 0.18 -20.13 -2.60
N ASP A 59 1.42 -20.40 -2.20
CA ASP A 59 1.79 -20.93 -0.90
C ASP A 59 1.79 -19.82 0.15
N TYR A 60 0.60 -19.42 0.58
CA TYR A 60 0.44 -18.55 1.75
C TYR A 60 0.61 -19.39 3.02
N ALA A 61 1.40 -18.92 3.99
CA ALA A 61 1.51 -19.58 5.28
C ALA A 61 0.13 -19.70 5.93
N ASP A 62 -0.30 -20.93 6.31
CA ASP A 62 -1.57 -21.32 6.97
C ASP A 62 -2.58 -20.19 7.22
N ALA A 63 -2.98 -19.53 6.14
CA ALA A 63 -3.88 -18.39 6.19
C ALA A 63 -5.31 -18.91 6.36
N ASP A 64 -6.17 -18.11 6.97
CA ASP A 64 -7.61 -18.36 6.91
C ASP A 64 -8.01 -18.61 5.43
N PRO A 65 -8.62 -19.75 5.07
CA PRO A 65 -9.02 -20.04 3.69
C PRO A 65 -9.95 -19.00 3.09
N ALA A 66 -10.62 -18.19 3.93
CA ALA A 66 -11.45 -17.08 3.50
C ALA A 66 -10.67 -15.81 3.12
N PHE A 67 -9.36 -15.75 3.35
CA PHE A 67 -8.53 -14.60 2.99
C PHE A 67 -8.46 -14.43 1.46
N PRO A 68 -9.01 -13.33 0.91
CA PRO A 68 -8.92 -13.09 -0.51
C PRO A 68 -7.50 -12.67 -0.87
N ARG A 69 -6.94 -13.32 -1.89
CA ARG A 69 -5.52 -13.17 -2.24
C ARG A 69 -5.26 -12.01 -3.20
N ALA A 70 -6.31 -11.39 -3.75
CA ALA A 70 -6.20 -10.38 -4.79
C ALA A 70 -5.40 -9.13 -4.37
N HIS A 71 -4.58 -8.59 -5.28
CA HIS A 71 -3.77 -7.38 -5.10
C HIS A 71 -3.30 -6.80 -6.44
N LEU A 72 -2.67 -5.62 -6.39
CA LEU A 72 -1.86 -5.03 -7.45
C LEU A 72 -0.45 -4.77 -6.90
N ALA A 73 0.36 -5.81 -6.79
CA ALA A 73 1.72 -5.67 -6.27
C ALA A 73 2.68 -6.62 -6.98
N GLY A 74 3.96 -6.26 -7.03
CA GLY A 74 4.97 -7.10 -7.62
C GLY A 74 6.37 -6.81 -7.09
N TRP A 75 7.19 -7.84 -7.15
CA TRP A 75 8.55 -7.79 -6.64
C TRP A 75 9.43 -6.94 -7.56
N GLY A 76 10.14 -5.96 -7.00
CA GLY A 76 10.98 -5.06 -7.78
C GLY A 76 10.21 -4.05 -8.63
N GLU A 77 8.91 -3.87 -8.39
CA GLU A 77 8.09 -2.83 -9.00
C GLU A 77 7.96 -1.61 -8.07
N GLY A 78 7.60 -0.46 -8.64
CA GLY A 78 7.52 0.83 -7.97
C GLY A 78 6.44 1.72 -8.56
N TRP A 79 6.38 2.99 -8.16
CA TRP A 79 5.52 4.02 -8.76
C TRP A 79 5.68 4.10 -10.27
N LEU A 80 6.92 4.00 -10.77
CA LEU A 80 7.21 3.97 -12.21
C LEU A 80 6.42 2.86 -12.94
N HIS A 81 6.28 1.70 -12.30
CA HIS A 81 5.61 0.52 -12.86
C HIS A 81 4.10 0.53 -12.63
N MET A 82 3.66 1.08 -11.49
CA MET A 82 2.24 1.11 -11.11
C MET A 82 1.47 2.24 -11.79
N ALA A 83 2.09 3.39 -12.05
CA ALA A 83 1.41 4.54 -12.65
C ALA A 83 0.80 4.26 -14.04
N PRO A 84 1.44 3.50 -14.96
CA PRO A 84 0.86 3.17 -16.25
C PRO A 84 -0.33 2.19 -16.22
N VAL A 85 -0.45 1.37 -15.17
CA VAL A 85 -1.44 0.27 -15.13
C VAL A 85 -2.64 0.55 -14.22
N ILE A 86 -2.57 1.61 -13.40
CA ILE A 86 -3.57 1.82 -12.35
C ILE A 86 -4.97 2.15 -12.88
N GLU A 87 -5.08 2.85 -14.01
CA GLU A 87 -6.39 3.19 -14.59
C GLU A 87 -7.18 1.93 -14.93
N GLU A 88 -6.58 1.02 -15.71
CA GLU A 88 -7.19 -0.26 -16.05
C GLU A 88 -7.44 -1.12 -14.81
N ALA A 89 -6.48 -1.18 -13.88
CA ALA A 89 -6.63 -1.98 -12.67
C ALA A 89 -7.82 -1.50 -11.81
N VAL A 90 -7.98 -0.18 -11.62
CA VAL A 90 -9.11 0.40 -10.88
C VAL A 90 -10.43 0.16 -11.60
N ALA A 91 -10.46 0.28 -12.94
CA ALA A 91 -11.67 0.04 -13.73
C ALA A 91 -12.12 -1.42 -13.63
N LEU A 92 -11.22 -2.37 -13.85
CA LEU A 92 -11.51 -3.81 -13.81
C LEU A 92 -11.89 -4.27 -12.40
N ALA A 93 -11.13 -3.86 -11.39
CA ALA A 93 -11.40 -4.22 -10.00
C ALA A 93 -12.56 -3.43 -9.39
N ARG A 94 -13.07 -2.39 -10.08
CA ARG A 94 -14.07 -1.42 -9.57
C ARG A 94 -13.66 -0.87 -8.21
N THR A 95 -12.39 -0.50 -8.05
CA THR A 95 -11.81 -0.15 -6.75
C THR A 95 -12.41 1.13 -6.17
N ASP A 96 -12.81 1.08 -4.91
CA ASP A 96 -13.28 2.23 -4.13
C ASP A 96 -12.18 2.82 -3.23
N VAL A 97 -11.28 1.96 -2.74
CA VAL A 97 -10.19 2.35 -1.83
C VAL A 97 -8.88 1.67 -2.24
N LEU A 98 -7.85 2.47 -2.48
CA LEU A 98 -6.48 2.02 -2.70
C LEU A 98 -5.68 2.14 -1.39
N LEU A 99 -4.96 1.07 -1.03
CA LEU A 99 -4.03 1.05 0.10
C LEU A 99 -2.62 0.80 -0.45
N ILE A 100 -1.77 1.83 -0.41
CA ILE A 100 -0.59 1.93 -1.27
C ILE A 100 0.70 1.98 -0.44
N SER A 101 1.63 1.08 -0.70
CA SER A 101 2.99 1.08 -0.14
C SER A 101 4.02 0.90 -1.27
N LEU A 102 4.61 2.01 -1.70
CA LEU A 102 5.51 2.10 -2.86
C LEU A 102 6.56 3.19 -2.65
N GLY A 103 7.66 3.12 -3.41
CA GLY A 103 8.70 4.15 -3.47
C GLY A 103 10.08 3.66 -3.09
N LEU A 104 10.16 2.60 -2.27
CA LEU A 104 11.43 2.00 -1.87
C LEU A 104 12.25 1.56 -3.09
N ILE A 105 11.60 0.82 -3.99
CA ILE A 105 12.25 0.29 -5.18
C ILE A 105 12.57 1.41 -6.19
N ASP A 106 11.68 2.38 -6.37
CA ASP A 106 11.91 3.53 -7.26
C ASP A 106 13.22 4.24 -6.93
N LEU A 107 13.36 4.67 -5.67
CA LEU A 107 14.54 5.39 -5.18
C LEU A 107 15.79 4.50 -5.16
N GLY A 108 15.60 3.19 -5.06
CA GLY A 108 16.69 2.24 -5.02
C GLY A 108 17.31 1.96 -6.39
N PHE A 109 16.51 2.03 -7.46
CA PHE A 109 16.87 1.42 -8.74
C PHE A 109 16.46 2.18 -10.00
N TYR A 110 15.47 3.08 -9.95
CA TYR A 110 14.81 3.57 -11.17
C TYR A 110 14.73 5.08 -11.29
N THR A 111 14.45 5.80 -10.22
CA THR A 111 14.14 7.23 -10.25
C THR A 111 14.64 7.95 -9.01
N ASN A 112 14.91 9.24 -9.12
CA ASN A 112 15.12 10.11 -7.96
C ASN A 112 13.79 10.50 -7.29
N ALA A 113 13.88 11.25 -6.19
CA ALA A 113 12.73 11.71 -5.41
C ALA A 113 11.70 12.49 -6.25
N GLU A 114 12.15 13.43 -7.10
CA GLU A 114 11.27 14.26 -7.92
C GLU A 114 10.55 13.48 -9.00
N GLN A 115 11.26 12.57 -9.68
CA GLN A 115 10.67 11.68 -10.68
C GLN A 115 9.67 10.71 -10.04
N THR A 116 10.00 10.17 -8.87
CA THR A 116 9.08 9.31 -8.09
C THR A 116 7.81 10.09 -7.72
N ALA A 117 7.94 11.34 -7.26
CA ALA A 117 6.79 12.20 -6.96
C ALA A 117 5.94 12.56 -8.20
N GLN A 118 6.55 12.69 -9.38
CA GLN A 118 5.81 12.84 -10.64
C GLN A 118 5.00 11.58 -10.96
N ASN A 119 5.56 10.39 -10.71
CA ASN A 119 4.84 9.13 -10.91
C ASN A 119 3.68 8.97 -9.93
N VAL A 120 3.80 9.44 -8.67
CA VAL A 120 2.66 9.53 -7.74
C VAL A 120 1.51 10.34 -8.34
N ARG A 121 1.80 11.52 -8.91
CA ARG A 121 0.77 12.38 -9.51
C ARG A 121 0.10 11.72 -10.73
N ARG A 122 0.89 11.05 -11.58
CA ARG A 122 0.37 10.27 -12.72
C ARG A 122 -0.52 9.13 -12.26
N PHE A 123 -0.09 8.38 -11.25
CA PHE A 123 -0.87 7.31 -10.65
C PHE A 123 -2.21 7.81 -10.12
N VAL A 124 -2.21 8.90 -9.34
CA VAL A 124 -3.45 9.49 -8.79
C VAL A 124 -4.39 9.94 -9.91
N ALA A 125 -3.86 10.56 -10.97
CA ALA A 125 -4.64 10.97 -12.13
C ALA A 125 -5.27 9.77 -12.85
N GLY A 126 -4.50 8.70 -13.12
CA GLY A 126 -5.01 7.50 -13.78
C GLY A 126 -6.07 6.78 -12.96
N ALA A 127 -5.87 6.64 -11.64
CA ALA A 127 -6.88 6.05 -10.76
C ALA A 127 -8.19 6.86 -10.76
N ARG A 128 -8.10 8.20 -10.79
CA ARG A 128 -9.26 9.09 -10.85
C ARG A 128 -9.94 9.13 -12.23
N ALA A 129 -9.21 8.83 -13.30
CA ALA A 129 -9.78 8.68 -14.64
C ALA A 129 -10.74 7.49 -14.69
N ALA A 130 -10.37 6.37 -14.07
CA ALA A 130 -11.23 5.20 -13.95
C ALA A 130 -12.36 5.37 -12.92
N ASN A 131 -12.07 5.96 -11.76
CA ASN A 131 -13.05 6.24 -10.72
C ASN A 131 -12.81 7.60 -10.07
N SER A 132 -13.59 8.61 -10.47
CA SER A 132 -13.44 9.99 -9.97
C SER A 132 -13.70 10.18 -8.46
N GLY A 133 -14.21 9.14 -7.79
CA GLY A 133 -14.46 9.09 -6.34
C GLY A 133 -13.57 8.10 -5.58
N VAL A 134 -12.56 7.49 -6.23
CA VAL A 134 -11.64 6.56 -5.56
C VAL A 134 -10.94 7.25 -4.39
N ARG A 135 -10.83 6.56 -3.26
CA ARG A 135 -10.12 7.03 -2.07
C ARG A 135 -8.76 6.36 -2.00
N MET A 136 -7.76 7.03 -1.45
CA MET A 136 -6.40 6.48 -1.38
C MET A 136 -5.80 6.72 -0.01
N VAL A 137 -5.15 5.69 0.52
CA VAL A 137 -4.28 5.79 1.69
C VAL A 137 -2.88 5.41 1.24
N LEU A 138 -1.94 6.32 1.42
CA LEU A 138 -0.55 6.15 1.02
C LEU A 138 0.28 6.00 2.29
N LEU A 139 1.14 5.00 2.31
CA LEU A 139 2.20 4.89 3.29
C LEU A 139 3.47 5.56 2.72
N PRO A 140 4.17 6.42 3.48
CA PRO A 140 5.50 6.87 3.10
C PRO A 140 6.45 5.68 3.00
N VAL A 141 7.60 5.88 2.34
CA VAL A 141 8.67 4.88 2.36
C VAL A 141 9.09 4.66 3.81
N ILE A 142 8.90 3.44 4.30
CA ILE A 142 9.19 3.04 5.67
C ILE A 142 10.70 2.90 5.89
N PRO A 143 11.16 2.97 7.17
CA PRO A 143 12.55 2.67 7.52
C PRO A 143 13.00 1.33 6.92
N ASN A 144 14.23 1.30 6.40
CA ASN A 144 14.83 0.13 5.78
C ASN A 144 16.36 0.18 5.90
N VAL A 145 17.01 -0.98 5.88
CA VAL A 145 18.45 -1.14 6.14
C VAL A 145 19.35 -0.41 5.15
N ARG A 146 18.91 -0.21 3.90
CA ARG A 146 19.69 0.56 2.94
C ARG A 146 19.82 2.01 3.37
N ALA A 147 18.75 2.61 3.90
CA ALA A 147 18.80 3.98 4.41
C ALA A 147 19.70 4.15 5.65
N GLU A 148 20.02 3.08 6.39
CA GLU A 148 20.98 3.15 7.50
C GLU A 148 22.44 3.14 7.02
N THR A 149 22.71 2.59 5.85
CA THR A 149 24.06 2.30 5.36
C THR A 149 24.47 3.14 4.14
N ASP A 150 23.50 3.71 3.42
CA ASP A 150 23.66 4.51 2.21
C ASP A 150 23.04 5.91 2.42
N ALA A 151 23.86 6.87 2.87
CA ALA A 151 23.41 8.22 3.19
C ALA A 151 22.82 9.00 2.00
N PRO A 152 23.37 8.93 0.77
CA PRO A 152 22.71 9.48 -0.41
C PRO A 152 21.30 8.90 -0.64
N PHE A 153 21.15 7.58 -0.55
CA PHE A 153 19.82 6.95 -0.67
C PHE A 153 18.87 7.39 0.46
N ALA A 154 19.36 7.50 1.70
CA ALA A 154 18.57 7.99 2.82
C ALA A 154 18.07 9.43 2.59
N ALA A 155 18.89 10.29 1.99
CA ALA A 155 18.51 11.65 1.62
C ALA A 155 17.40 11.66 0.55
N GLU A 156 17.50 10.79 -0.47
CA GLU A 156 16.44 10.62 -1.48
C GLU A 156 15.13 10.13 -0.87
N VAL A 157 15.17 9.19 0.08
CA VAL A 157 13.99 8.71 0.82
C VAL A 157 13.34 9.84 1.63
N ALA A 158 14.15 10.61 2.37
CA ALA A 158 13.65 11.74 3.16
C ALA A 158 13.04 12.83 2.27
N HIS A 159 13.69 13.14 1.15
CA HIS A 159 13.20 14.09 0.17
C HIS A 159 11.89 13.62 -0.46
N PHE A 160 11.83 12.36 -0.92
CA PHE A 160 10.63 11.79 -1.49
C PHE A 160 9.46 11.78 -0.50
N ASN A 161 9.67 11.38 0.76
CA ASN A 161 8.60 11.39 1.76
C ASN A 161 8.04 12.80 2.01
N THR A 162 8.89 13.84 1.92
CA THR A 162 8.46 15.24 1.95
C THR A 162 7.61 15.60 0.72
N LEU A 163 8.06 15.20 -0.47
CA LEU A 163 7.33 15.44 -1.73
C LEU A 163 6.00 14.66 -1.78
N LEU A 164 5.96 13.46 -1.22
CA LEU A 164 4.76 12.64 -1.11
C LEU A 164 3.72 13.32 -0.22
N ALA A 165 4.13 13.83 0.94
CA ALA A 165 3.26 14.60 1.83
C ALA A 165 2.68 15.83 1.13
N LYS A 166 3.52 16.57 0.41
CA LYS A 166 3.06 17.70 -0.42
C LYS A 166 2.10 17.25 -1.51
N ALA A 167 2.40 16.18 -2.24
CA ALA A 167 1.55 15.67 -3.30
C ALA A 167 0.18 15.22 -2.78
N VAL A 168 0.13 14.55 -1.62
CA VAL A 168 -1.12 14.19 -0.95
C VAL A 168 -1.93 15.45 -0.61
N ALA A 169 -1.32 16.45 0.02
CA ALA A 169 -2.01 17.70 0.37
C ALA A 169 -2.51 18.47 -0.88
N ASP A 170 -1.69 18.56 -1.93
CA ASP A 170 -2.03 19.27 -3.17
C ASP A 170 -3.17 18.58 -3.95
N LEU A 171 -3.22 17.25 -3.90
CA LEU A 171 -4.14 16.44 -4.69
C LEU A 171 -5.40 16.05 -3.92
N ASP A 172 -5.42 16.18 -2.59
CA ASP A 172 -6.57 15.85 -1.76
C ASP A 172 -7.81 16.64 -2.19
N SER A 173 -8.98 15.98 -2.15
CA SER A 173 -10.23 16.60 -2.56
C SER A 173 -11.41 15.92 -1.88
N GLY A 174 -12.48 16.66 -1.58
CA GLY A 174 -13.66 16.09 -0.94
C GLY A 174 -14.31 14.93 -1.71
N ARG A 175 -14.20 14.91 -3.05
CA ARG A 175 -14.77 13.83 -3.88
C ARG A 175 -13.90 12.57 -3.91
N SER A 176 -12.58 12.72 -3.82
CA SER A 176 -11.60 11.64 -3.90
C SER A 176 -10.50 11.91 -2.86
N PRO A 177 -10.78 11.64 -1.56
CA PRO A 177 -9.87 11.98 -0.48
C PRO A 177 -8.60 11.12 -0.48
N LEU A 178 -7.47 11.75 -0.17
CA LEU A 178 -6.16 11.14 -0.02
C LEU A 178 -5.71 11.27 1.44
N LEU A 179 -5.22 10.17 2.00
CA LEU A 179 -4.62 10.14 3.33
C LEU A 179 -3.15 9.74 3.22
N LEU A 180 -2.27 10.49 3.88
CA LEU A 180 -0.91 10.03 4.16
C LEU A 180 -0.92 9.39 5.55
N ALA A 181 -0.64 8.09 5.60
CA ALA A 181 -0.53 7.37 6.86
C ALA A 181 0.83 7.64 7.53
N SER A 182 0.87 7.63 8.86
CA SER A 182 2.11 7.87 9.60
C SER A 182 2.95 6.59 9.73
N VAL A 183 4.27 6.70 9.55
CA VAL A 183 5.20 5.62 9.93
C VAL A 183 4.94 5.24 11.39
N PRO A 184 4.78 3.95 11.75
CA PRO A 184 4.60 3.56 13.14
C PRO A 184 5.83 3.99 13.96
N GLU A 185 5.64 4.76 15.04
CA GLU A 185 6.75 5.23 15.90
C GLU A 185 7.59 4.08 16.47
N SER A 186 6.97 2.93 16.69
CA SER A 186 7.63 1.73 17.20
C SER A 186 8.19 0.81 16.12
N TYR A 187 8.20 1.21 14.84
CA TYR A 187 8.74 0.39 13.76
C TYR A 187 10.27 0.37 13.84
N ASP A 188 10.82 -0.82 14.09
CA ASP A 188 12.26 -1.07 14.20
C ASP A 188 12.65 -2.12 13.17
N ILE A 189 13.51 -1.75 12.23
CA ILE A 189 13.87 -2.67 11.14
C ILE A 189 14.60 -3.91 11.63
N HIS A 190 15.29 -3.87 12.76
CA HIS A 190 16.01 -5.03 13.28
C HIS A 190 15.10 -6.03 13.99
N VAL A 191 13.87 -5.61 14.33
CA VAL A 191 12.89 -6.43 15.06
C VAL A 191 11.68 -6.77 14.19
N ASP A 192 11.26 -5.86 13.32
CA ASP A 192 10.02 -5.95 12.54
C ASP A 192 10.23 -6.42 11.11
N THR A 193 11.48 -6.65 10.69
CA THR A 193 11.81 -7.23 9.38
C THR A 193 12.63 -8.51 9.56
N TYR A 194 12.74 -9.32 8.50
CA TYR A 194 13.60 -10.51 8.52
C TYR A 194 14.97 -10.29 7.85
N ASP A 195 15.13 -9.21 7.08
CA ASP A 195 16.37 -8.90 6.34
C ASP A 195 16.75 -7.41 6.37
N GLY A 196 16.07 -6.61 7.20
CA GLY A 196 16.23 -5.15 7.25
C GLY A 196 15.29 -4.39 6.32
N THR A 197 14.51 -5.07 5.47
CA THR A 197 13.59 -4.44 4.50
C THR A 197 12.19 -5.04 4.56
N HIS A 198 12.08 -6.36 4.45
CA HIS A 198 10.79 -7.04 4.31
C HIS A 198 10.16 -7.35 5.67
N PRO A 199 8.90 -6.94 5.90
CA PRO A 199 8.27 -7.08 7.20
C PRO A 199 8.10 -8.54 7.60
N ASN A 200 8.47 -8.87 8.84
CA ASN A 200 8.08 -10.11 9.48
C ASN A 200 6.68 -9.97 10.11
N ALA A 201 6.18 -10.99 10.81
CA ALA A 201 4.84 -10.97 11.40
C ALA A 201 4.56 -9.75 12.32
N SER A 202 5.57 -9.21 13.02
CA SER A 202 5.45 -7.99 13.82
C SER A 202 5.30 -6.76 12.92
N GLY A 203 6.20 -6.59 11.96
CA GLY A 203 6.15 -5.49 10.99
C GLY A 203 4.85 -5.47 10.18
N GLU A 204 4.41 -6.63 9.69
CA GLU A 204 3.15 -6.78 8.95
C GLU A 204 1.95 -6.22 9.72
N ARG A 205 1.88 -6.50 11.04
CA ARG A 205 0.83 -5.97 11.91
C ARG A 205 0.92 -4.47 12.03
N LYS A 206 2.12 -3.92 12.29
CA LYS A 206 2.33 -2.47 12.43
C LYS A 206 1.95 -1.71 11.16
N LEU A 207 2.31 -2.23 9.99
CA LEU A 207 1.95 -1.61 8.70
C LEU A 207 0.43 -1.61 8.49
N ALA A 208 -0.23 -2.74 8.73
CA ALA A 208 -1.69 -2.83 8.63
C ALA A 208 -2.42 -1.93 9.64
N ASP A 209 -1.94 -1.87 10.88
CA ASP A 209 -2.48 -1.00 11.93
C ASP A 209 -2.41 0.47 11.52
N THR A 210 -1.34 0.88 10.84
CA THR A 210 -1.19 2.26 10.34
C THR A 210 -2.24 2.59 9.28
N PHE A 211 -2.49 1.71 8.31
CA PHE A 211 -3.57 1.91 7.33
C PHE A 211 -4.94 1.99 8.01
N ALA A 212 -5.24 1.03 8.89
CA ALA A 212 -6.50 0.98 9.62
C ALA A 212 -6.72 2.22 10.51
N ARG A 213 -5.67 2.70 11.17
CA ARG A 213 -5.71 3.90 12.01
C ARG A 213 -5.97 5.15 11.19
N ALA A 214 -5.26 5.33 10.08
CA ALA A 214 -5.44 6.48 9.18
C ALA A 214 -6.89 6.58 8.69
N MET A 215 -7.46 5.47 8.20
CA MET A 215 -8.85 5.44 7.76
C MET A 215 -9.83 5.72 8.90
N ARG A 216 -9.64 5.10 10.06
CA ARG A 216 -10.52 5.28 11.23
C ARG A 216 -10.54 6.72 11.72
N GLN A 217 -9.37 7.37 11.78
CA GLN A 217 -9.24 8.75 12.27
C GLN A 217 -9.87 9.75 11.29
N ALA A 218 -9.68 9.56 9.98
CA ALA A 218 -10.13 10.53 8.98
C ALA A 218 -11.57 10.29 8.48
N TRP A 219 -11.99 9.04 8.35
CA TRP A 219 -13.29 8.68 7.75
C TRP A 219 -14.29 8.15 8.77
N GLY A 220 -13.88 7.98 10.03
CA GLY A 220 -14.72 7.40 11.07
C GLY A 220 -14.92 5.89 10.91
N PRO A 221 -15.77 5.28 11.76
CA PRO A 221 -16.13 3.88 11.62
C PRO A 221 -16.89 3.63 10.32
N PRO A 222 -16.85 2.40 9.78
CA PRO A 222 -17.78 1.98 8.74
C PRO A 222 -19.21 2.29 9.15
N ASN A 223 -19.93 3.08 8.35
CA ASN A 223 -21.29 3.60 8.59
C ASN A 223 -21.39 4.96 9.30
N ALA A 224 -20.28 5.63 9.63
CA ALA A 224 -20.35 7.06 9.90
C ALA A 224 -20.76 7.78 8.61
N ARG A 225 -21.93 8.43 8.60
CA ARG A 225 -22.24 9.41 7.55
C ARG A 225 -21.14 10.49 7.61
N PRO A 226 -20.61 10.98 6.48
CA PRO A 226 -19.79 12.17 6.51
C PRO A 226 -20.61 13.25 7.20
N GLY A 227 -20.11 13.73 8.33
CA GLY A 227 -20.78 14.78 9.09
C GLY A 227 -20.98 15.98 8.19
N GLY A 228 -22.23 16.25 7.83
CA GLY A 228 -22.59 17.55 7.31
C GLY A 228 -22.22 18.57 8.38
N LEU A 229 -21.32 19.49 8.04
CA LEU A 229 -21.18 20.71 8.81
C LEU A 229 -22.55 21.40 8.77
N ALA A 230 -23.18 21.48 9.94
CA ALA A 230 -24.25 22.43 10.21
C ALA A 230 -23.62 23.81 10.43
#